data_AF-A0A937X580-F1
#
_entry.id   AF-A0A937X580-F1
#
_cell.length_a   1.000
_cell.length_b   1.000
_cell.length_c   1.000
_cell.angle_alpha   90.00
_cell.angle_beta   90.00
_cell.angle_gamma   90.00
#
_symmetry.space_group_name_H-M   'P 1'
#
loop_
_entity.id
_entity.type
_entity.pdbx_description
1 polymer ?
#
loop_
_entity_poly.entity_id
_entity_poly.type
_entity_poly.pdbx_seq_one_letter_code
_entity_poly.pdbx_strand_id
1 'polypeptide(L)'
;MPTKKTDSPRDSFLKEIQAGFFGDFLIAKGHCTQVQINDALAKQESGMRHLRIGEILCELGYLDSELLLPMLKEYRAQLRLGEVLISTGQLTFLKLLGALDEQRRTGQTFGDVVVRLGYATRERVEEALELQKTLYAE
;
A
#
# COMPACT_ATOMS: atom_id res chain seq x y z
N MET A 1 26.89 -15.85 -16.12
CA MET A 1 26.32 -16.18 -14.78
C MET A 1 25.47 -15.00 -14.34
N PRO A 2 24.27 -15.23 -13.75
CA PRO A 2 23.36 -14.15 -13.42
C PRO A 2 23.93 -13.28 -12.29
N THR A 3 23.96 -11.96 -12.52
CA THR A 3 24.39 -10.99 -11.54
C THR A 3 23.35 -10.88 -10.42
N LYS A 4 23.79 -10.98 -9.16
CA LYS A 4 22.93 -10.64 -8.02
C LYS A 4 22.59 -9.15 -8.14
N LYS A 5 21.33 -8.83 -8.50
CA LYS A 5 20.78 -7.49 -8.26
C LYS A 5 20.71 -7.32 -6.75
N THR A 6 21.71 -6.65 -6.18
CA THR A 6 21.65 -6.17 -4.81
C THR A 6 20.59 -5.08 -4.76
N ASP A 7 19.44 -5.38 -4.17
CA ASP A 7 18.42 -4.39 -3.87
C ASP A 7 19.04 -3.20 -3.14
N SER A 8 18.71 -1.98 -3.56
CA SER A 8 19.15 -0.75 -2.89
C SER A 8 18.60 -0.73 -1.45
N PRO A 9 19.26 -0.04 -0.49
CA PRO A 9 18.65 0.23 0.81
C PRO A 9 17.27 0.89 0.70
N ARG A 10 17.03 1.69 -0.36
CA ARG A 10 15.69 2.21 -0.69
C ARG A 10 14.72 1.11 -1.13
N ASP A 11 15.15 0.15 -1.94
CA ASP A 11 14.30 -0.93 -2.46
C ASP A 11 13.89 -1.90 -1.34
N SER A 12 14.80 -2.22 -0.41
CA SER A 12 14.48 -3.02 0.78
C SER A 12 13.54 -2.29 1.73
N PHE A 13 13.79 -0.99 2.00
CA PHE A 13 12.92 -0.17 2.85
C PHE A 13 11.51 -0.01 2.26
N LEU A 14 11.41 0.20 0.93
CA LEU A 14 10.13 0.23 0.23
C LEU A 14 9.42 -1.14 0.23
N LYS A 15 10.17 -2.26 0.21
CA LYS A 15 9.59 -3.62 0.34
C LYS A 15 9.03 -3.90 1.74
N GLU A 16 9.73 -3.52 2.80
CA GLU A 16 9.22 -3.63 4.18
C GLU A 16 7.96 -2.79 4.37
N ILE A 17 7.99 -1.53 3.91
CA ILE A 17 6.86 -0.61 3.96
C ILE A 17 5.64 -1.13 3.16
N GLN A 18 5.86 -1.64 1.94
CA GLN A 18 4.76 -2.20 1.12
C GLN A 18 4.13 -3.45 1.73
N ALA A 19 4.87 -4.22 2.53
CA ALA A 19 4.34 -5.38 3.25
C ALA A 19 3.43 -4.96 4.42
N GLY A 20 3.88 -4.01 5.25
CA GLY A 20 3.08 -3.49 6.36
C GLY A 20 1.79 -2.81 5.89
N PHE A 21 1.89 -1.88 4.94
CA PHE A 21 0.73 -1.18 4.38
C PHE A 21 -0.28 -2.13 3.70
N PHE A 22 0.15 -3.23 3.08
CA PHE A 22 -0.79 -4.18 2.48
C PHE A 22 -1.56 -4.95 3.54
N GLY A 23 -0.91 -5.27 4.67
CA GLY A 23 -1.58 -5.79 5.86
C GLY A 23 -2.63 -4.81 6.40
N ASP A 24 -2.25 -3.54 6.61
CA ASP A 24 -3.16 -2.48 7.10
C ASP A 24 -4.33 -2.20 6.13
N PHE A 25 -4.11 -2.39 4.83
CA PHE A 25 -5.13 -2.28 3.79
C PHE A 25 -6.12 -3.46 3.86
N LEU A 26 -5.63 -4.69 4.00
CA LEU A 26 -6.47 -5.89 4.15
C LEU A 26 -7.28 -5.87 5.45
N ILE A 27 -6.70 -5.38 6.56
CA ILE A 27 -7.40 -5.21 7.84
C ILE A 27 -8.59 -4.28 7.69
N ALA A 28 -8.38 -3.11 7.09
CA ALA A 28 -9.43 -2.10 6.98
C ALA A 28 -10.55 -2.44 5.98
N LYS A 29 -10.28 -3.38 5.07
CA LYS A 29 -11.27 -3.97 4.17
C LYS A 29 -12.03 -5.14 4.81
N GLY A 30 -11.70 -5.50 6.06
CA GLY A 30 -12.33 -6.58 6.80
C GLY A 30 -11.91 -7.98 6.37
N HIS A 31 -10.88 -8.11 5.52
CA HIS A 31 -10.41 -9.40 5.03
C HIS A 31 -9.33 -10.03 5.92
N CYS A 32 -8.67 -9.25 6.77
CA CYS A 32 -7.71 -9.74 7.76
C CYS A 32 -7.90 -9.03 9.11
N THR A 33 -7.24 -9.53 10.14
CA THR A 33 -7.10 -8.90 11.46
C THR A 33 -5.63 -8.66 11.76
N GLN A 34 -5.31 -7.75 12.70
CA GLN A 34 -3.93 -7.50 13.12
C GLN A 34 -3.22 -8.78 13.57
N VAL A 35 -3.94 -9.71 14.23
CA VAL A 35 -3.39 -10.99 14.67
C VAL A 35 -2.98 -11.87 13.49
N GLN A 36 -3.82 -11.95 12.45
CA GLN A 36 -3.52 -12.70 11.23
C GLN A 36 -2.36 -12.10 10.42
N ILE A 37 -2.28 -10.77 10.32
CA ILE A 37 -1.14 -10.09 9.70
C ILE A 37 0.16 -10.37 10.49
N ASN A 38 0.11 -10.31 11.82
CA ASN A 38 1.27 -10.54 12.67
C ASN A 38 1.78 -12.00 12.60
N ASP A 39 0.89 -13.00 12.56
CA ASP A 39 1.32 -14.40 12.38
C ASP A 39 1.91 -14.62 10.97
N ALA A 40 1.30 -14.07 9.92
CA ALA A 40 1.85 -14.14 8.57
C ALA A 40 3.25 -13.50 8.45
N LEU A 41 3.47 -12.36 9.10
CA LEU A 41 4.80 -11.73 9.22
C LEU A 41 5.80 -12.66 9.93
N ALA A 42 5.41 -13.25 11.06
CA ALA A 42 6.27 -14.18 11.79
C ALA A 42 6.66 -15.41 10.95
N LYS A 43 5.72 -16.00 10.19
CA LYS A 43 6.03 -17.10 9.25
C LYS A 43 6.96 -16.64 8.13
N GLN A 44 6.79 -15.42 7.62
CA GLN A 44 7.65 -14.86 6.59
C GLN A 44 9.10 -14.79 7.07
N GLU A 45 9.34 -14.27 8.28
CA GLU A 45 10.68 -14.22 8.87
C GLU A 45 11.26 -15.61 9.20
N SER A 46 10.43 -16.54 9.70
CA SER A 46 10.90 -17.81 10.26
C SER A 46 11.06 -18.96 9.26
N GLY A 47 10.51 -18.87 8.05
CA GLY A 47 10.63 -19.95 7.06
C GLY A 47 10.08 -19.66 5.66
N MET A 48 9.12 -18.76 5.52
CA MET A 48 8.45 -18.46 4.24
C MET A 48 9.01 -17.22 3.54
N ARG A 49 10.30 -16.91 3.71
CA ARG A 49 10.99 -15.71 3.16
C ARG A 49 10.90 -15.54 1.64
N HIS A 50 10.55 -16.61 0.91
CA HIS A 50 10.38 -16.60 -0.53
C HIS A 50 8.95 -16.17 -0.97
N LEU A 51 7.96 -16.29 -0.08
CA LEU A 51 6.58 -15.88 -0.30
C LEU A 51 6.38 -14.43 0.16
N ARG A 52 5.46 -13.72 -0.51
CA ARG A 52 4.96 -12.40 -0.10
C ARG A 52 3.88 -12.57 0.96
N ILE A 53 3.67 -11.52 1.77
CA ILE A 53 2.71 -11.59 2.89
C ILE A 53 1.29 -11.95 2.41
N GLY A 54 0.85 -11.46 1.25
CA GLY A 54 -0.45 -11.84 0.67
C GLY A 54 -0.54 -13.32 0.28
N GLU A 55 0.55 -13.93 -0.17
CA GLU A 55 0.62 -15.36 -0.51
C GLU A 55 0.62 -16.20 0.78
N ILE A 56 1.36 -15.77 1.82
CA ILE A 56 1.36 -16.41 3.14
C ILE A 56 -0.01 -16.32 3.80
N LEU A 57 -0.72 -15.20 3.68
CA LEU A 57 -2.09 -15.05 4.18
C LEU A 57 -3.06 -16.02 3.50
N CYS A 58 -2.85 -16.33 2.22
CA CYS A 58 -3.62 -17.36 1.51
C CYS A 58 -3.26 -18.78 2.00
N GLU A 59 -1.96 -19.07 2.13
CA GLU A 59 -1.44 -20.37 2.61
C GLU A 59 -1.90 -20.70 4.04
N LEU A 60 -2.00 -19.68 4.90
CA LEU A 60 -2.54 -19.81 6.27
C LEU A 60 -4.07 -19.82 6.34
N GLY A 61 -4.78 -19.67 5.22
CA GLY A 61 -6.24 -19.60 5.16
C GLY A 61 -6.84 -18.33 5.79
N TYR A 62 -6.05 -17.26 5.91
CA TYR A 62 -6.48 -15.96 6.46
C TYR A 62 -7.02 -15.00 5.40
N LEU A 63 -6.69 -15.22 4.13
CA LEU A 63 -7.19 -14.49 2.97
C LEU A 63 -7.60 -15.50 1.89
N ASP A 64 -8.71 -15.26 1.21
CA ASP A 64 -9.07 -16.05 0.04
C ASP A 64 -8.11 -15.74 -1.13
N SER A 65 -7.56 -16.78 -1.74
CA SER A 65 -6.73 -16.71 -2.95
C SER A 65 -7.39 -15.93 -4.09
N GLU A 66 -8.72 -15.98 -4.23
CA GLU A 66 -9.47 -15.24 -5.26
C GLU A 66 -9.50 -13.73 -4.97
N LEU A 67 -9.43 -13.33 -3.70
CA LEU A 67 -9.42 -11.92 -3.28
C LEU A 67 -8.03 -11.28 -3.39
N LEU A 68 -6.94 -12.05 -3.34
CA LEU A 68 -5.58 -11.50 -3.34
C LEU A 68 -5.28 -10.61 -4.55
N LEU A 69 -5.63 -11.04 -5.76
CA LEU A 69 -5.38 -10.27 -6.99
C LEU A 69 -6.22 -8.98 -7.11
N PRO A 70 -7.55 -8.99 -6.87
CA PRO A 70 -8.34 -7.77 -6.73
C PRO A 70 -7.78 -6.79 -5.70
N MET A 71 -7.45 -7.27 -4.50
CA MET A 71 -6.91 -6.43 -3.42
C MET A 71 -5.56 -5.81 -3.80
N LEU A 72 -4.65 -6.56 -4.42
CA LEU A 72 -3.37 -6.02 -4.92
C LEU A 72 -3.54 -4.98 -6.03
N LYS A 73 -4.58 -5.08 -6.87
CA LYS A 73 -4.87 -4.07 -7.91
C LYS A 73 -5.39 -2.77 -7.29
N GLU A 74 -6.36 -2.85 -6.39
CA GLU A 74 -6.90 -1.65 -5.72
C GLU A 74 -5.84 -0.95 -4.85
N TYR A 75 -5.09 -1.73 -4.06
CA TYR A 75 -4.00 -1.23 -3.23
C TYR A 75 -2.96 -0.45 -4.03
N ARG A 76 -2.52 -0.99 -5.18
CA ARG A 76 -1.57 -0.30 -6.08
C ARG A 76 -2.16 0.98 -6.66
N ALA A 77 -3.45 1.03 -6.99
CA ALA A 77 -4.09 2.26 -7.48
C ALA A 77 -4.08 3.37 -6.41
N GLN A 78 -4.35 3.02 -5.14
CA GLN A 78 -4.33 3.97 -4.02
C GLN A 78 -2.91 4.43 -3.66
N LEU A 79 -1.94 3.51 -3.56
CA LEU A 79 -0.55 3.84 -3.26
C LEU A 79 0.02 4.84 -4.26
N ARG A 80 -0.22 4.65 -5.56
CA ARG A 80 0.36 5.50 -6.61
C ARG A 80 0.04 6.99 -6.44
N LEU A 81 -1.19 7.34 -6.03
CA LEU A 81 -1.53 8.75 -5.77
C LEU A 81 -0.84 9.27 -4.49
N GLY A 82 -0.77 8.46 -3.43
CA GLY A 82 -0.03 8.77 -2.21
C GLY A 82 1.48 8.92 -2.41
N GLU A 83 2.09 8.04 -3.22
CA GLU A 83 3.50 8.03 -3.59
C GLU A 83 3.86 9.25 -4.47
N VAL A 84 2.99 9.65 -5.41
CA VAL A 84 3.18 10.90 -6.18
C VAL A 84 3.07 12.12 -5.26
N LEU A 85 2.11 12.16 -4.33
CA LEU A 85 1.98 13.26 -3.37
C LEU A 85 3.14 13.30 -2.35
N ILE A 86 3.77 12.18 -2.00
CA ILE A 86 4.99 12.14 -1.18
C ILE A 86 6.20 12.60 -1.99
N SER A 87 6.39 12.11 -3.23
CA SER A 87 7.53 12.47 -4.07
C SER A 87 7.53 13.93 -4.53
N THR A 88 6.35 14.55 -4.65
CA THR A 88 6.17 15.99 -4.87
C THR A 88 6.17 16.82 -3.57
N GLY A 89 6.47 16.20 -2.42
CA GLY A 89 6.63 16.87 -1.13
C GLY A 89 5.35 17.39 -0.47
N GLN A 90 4.17 17.04 -1.00
CA GLN A 90 2.88 17.49 -0.48
C GLN A 90 2.48 16.69 0.78
N LEU A 91 2.64 15.37 0.73
CA LEU A 91 2.36 14.48 1.85
C LEU A 91 3.63 13.96 2.53
N THR A 92 3.51 13.71 3.83
CA THR A 92 4.41 12.79 4.55
C THR A 92 3.75 11.42 4.66
N PHE A 93 4.56 10.39 4.89
CA PHE A 93 4.10 9.02 5.11
C PHE A 93 3.01 8.90 6.20
N LEU A 94 3.17 9.60 7.32
CA LEU A 94 2.20 9.61 8.42
C LEU A 94 0.87 10.30 8.03
N LYS A 95 0.93 11.34 7.18
CA LYS A 95 -0.27 11.98 6.61
C LYS A 95 -0.98 11.05 5.62
N LEU A 96 -0.25 10.25 4.84
CA LEU A 96 -0.82 9.23 3.95
C LEU A 96 -1.62 8.18 4.75
N LEU A 97 -1.04 7.64 5.83
CA LEU A 97 -1.74 6.72 6.75
C LEU A 97 -3.03 7.33 7.32
N GLY A 98 -2.96 8.54 7.87
CA GLY A 98 -4.12 9.22 8.44
C GLY A 98 -5.22 9.51 7.41
N ALA A 99 -4.84 9.93 6.20
CA ALA A 99 -5.80 10.17 5.12
C ALA A 99 -6.41 8.87 4.57
N LEU A 100 -5.67 7.77 4.52
CA LEU A 100 -6.21 6.47 4.14
C LEU A 100 -7.23 5.97 5.18
N ASP A 101 -6.97 6.16 6.48
CA ASP A 101 -7.93 5.77 7.51
C ASP A 101 -9.21 6.61 7.47
N GLU A 102 -9.06 7.93 7.33
CA GLU A 102 -10.19 8.85 7.21
C GLU A 102 -11.02 8.61 5.93
N GLN A 103 -10.38 8.23 4.81
CA GLN A 103 -11.07 7.77 3.60
C GLN A 103 -11.93 6.53 3.90
N ARG A 104 -11.38 5.56 4.63
CA ARG A 104 -12.06 4.29 4.98
C ARG A 104 -13.20 4.49 5.98
N ARG A 105 -13.13 5.53 6.83
CA ARG A 105 -14.22 5.95 7.74
C ARG A 105 -15.34 6.74 7.06
N THR A 106 -15.05 7.50 6.00
CA THR A 106 -15.99 8.46 5.40
C THR A 106 -16.52 8.07 4.02
N GLY A 107 -15.89 7.11 3.34
CA GLY A 107 -16.26 6.69 1.98
C GLY A 107 -15.98 7.74 0.88
N GLN A 108 -15.33 8.86 1.24
CA GLN A 108 -14.89 9.88 0.28
C GLN A 108 -13.73 9.37 -0.59
N THR A 109 -13.37 10.08 -1.66
CA THR A 109 -12.15 9.74 -2.41
C THR A 109 -10.90 10.18 -1.64
N PHE A 110 -9.78 9.47 -1.80
CA PHE A 110 -8.51 9.86 -1.17
C PHE A 110 -8.13 11.32 -1.47
N GLY A 111 -8.35 11.77 -2.71
CA GLY A 111 -8.13 13.16 -3.13
C GLY A 111 -8.94 14.17 -2.33
N ASP A 112 -10.24 13.91 -2.14
CA ASP A 112 -11.10 14.78 -1.33
C ASP A 112 -10.68 14.79 0.15
N VAL A 113 -10.21 13.65 0.66
CA VAL A 113 -9.76 13.51 2.05
C VAL A 113 -8.46 14.27 2.30
N VAL A 114 -7.44 14.14 1.44
CA VAL A 114 -6.19 14.90 1.62
C VAL A 114 -6.40 16.42 1.46
N VAL A 115 -7.37 16.85 0.65
CA VAL A 115 -7.78 18.26 0.58
C VAL A 115 -8.50 18.69 1.85
N ARG A 116 -9.51 17.93 2.31
CA ARG A 116 -10.27 18.24 3.52
C ARG A 116 -9.41 18.27 4.79
N LEU A 117 -8.41 17.39 4.88
CA LEU A 117 -7.46 17.34 5.99
C LEU A 117 -6.34 18.42 5.87
N GLY A 118 -6.33 19.21 4.81
CA GLY A 118 -5.31 20.25 4.58
C GLY A 118 -3.91 19.68 4.30
N TYR A 119 -3.83 18.45 3.78
CA TYR A 119 -2.56 17.79 3.46
C TYR A 119 -2.08 18.11 2.03
N ALA A 120 -2.99 18.42 1.10
CA ALA A 120 -2.69 18.89 -0.25
C ALA A 120 -3.76 19.90 -0.71
N THR A 121 -3.46 20.75 -1.70
CA THR A 121 -4.51 21.57 -2.36
C THR A 121 -5.20 20.78 -3.47
N ARG A 122 -6.33 21.29 -3.98
CA ARG A 122 -7.05 20.63 -5.07
C ARG A 122 -6.19 20.53 -6.33
N GLU A 123 -5.49 21.61 -6.69
CA GLU A 123 -4.60 21.66 -7.86
C GLU A 123 -3.46 20.64 -7.72
N ARG A 124 -2.87 20.51 -6.52
CA ARG A 124 -1.80 19.54 -6.24
C ARG A 124 -2.26 18.09 -6.36
N VAL A 125 -3.51 17.79 -5.99
CA VAL A 125 -4.11 16.45 -6.18
C VAL A 125 -4.37 16.19 -7.66
N GLU A 126 -4.83 17.18 -8.41
CA GLU A 126 -5.09 17.05 -9.86
C GLU A 126 -3.79 16.90 -10.66
N GLU A 127 -2.74 17.68 -10.35
CA GLU A 127 -1.39 17.48 -10.88
C GLU A 127 -0.86 16.06 -10.58
N ALA A 128 -1.05 15.57 -9.35
CA ALA A 128 -0.64 14.22 -8.96
C ALA A 128 -1.42 13.11 -9.69
N LEU A 129 -2.70 13.33 -9.99
CA LEU A 129 -3.54 12.42 -10.78
C LEU A 129 -3.12 12.38 -12.26
N GLU A 130 -2.78 13.52 -12.88
CA GLU A 130 -2.28 13.53 -14.27
C GLU A 130 -0.88 12.91 -14.38
N LEU A 131 0.00 13.14 -13.40
CA LEU A 131 1.27 12.43 -13.29
C LEU A 131 1.05 10.92 -13.11
N GLN A 132 0.11 10.50 -12.25
CA GLN A 132 -0.26 9.09 -12.08
C GLN A 132 -0.72 8.46 -13.40
N LYS A 133 -1.59 9.12 -14.17
CA LYS A 133 -2.03 8.60 -15.48
C LYS A 133 -0.84 8.44 -16.43
N THR A 134 0.03 9.43 -16.50
CA THR A 134 1.19 9.45 -17.41
C THR A 134 2.22 8.39 -17.05
N LEU A 135 2.47 8.15 -15.75
CA LEU A 135 3.46 7.19 -15.26
C LEU A 135 3.02 5.71 -15.36
N TYR A 136 1.74 5.46 -15.65
CA TYR A 136 1.17 4.10 -15.68
C TYR A 136 0.26 3.84 -16.89
N ALA A 137 0.42 4.61 -17.96
CA ALA A 137 -0.19 4.37 -19.27
C ALA A 137 0.66 3.40 -20.11
N GLU A 138 0.79 2.16 -19.64
CA GLU A 138 1.30 0.99 -20.39
C GLU A 138 0.40 -0.24 -20.12
#